data_AF-A0A2E4Y435-F1
#
_entry.id   AF-A0A2E4Y435-F1
#
_cell.length_a   1.000
_cell.length_b   1.000
_cell.length_c   1.000
_cell.angle_alpha   90.00
_cell.angle_beta   90.00
_cell.angle_gamma   90.00
#
_symmetry.space_group_name_H-M   'P 1'
#
loop_
_entity.id
_entity.type
_entity.pdbx_description
1 polymer ?
#
loop_
_entity_poly.entity_id
_entity_poly.type
_entity_poly.pdbx_seq_one_letter_code
_entity_poly.pdbx_strand_id
1 'polypeptide(L)' 'MKALEKFFKSIGVTVQYGIVYNLDQKKEIRYWNEEGEETKVTETPSDLEKGIFCFRAENGRLRILDE' A
#
# COMPACT_ATOMS: atom_id res chain seq x y z
N MET A 1 -4.51 -3.41 7.21
CA MET A 1 -4.69 -3.93 5.83
C MET A 1 -6.03 -3.60 5.18
N LYS A 2 -7.19 -3.85 5.80
CA LYS A 2 -8.51 -3.55 5.17
C LYS A 2 -8.65 -2.13 4.59
N ALA A 3 -8.12 -1.12 5.27
CA ALA A 3 -8.14 0.27 4.78
C ALA A 3 -7.36 0.45 3.48
N LEU A 4 -6.19 -0.19 3.38
CA LEU A 4 -5.33 -0.17 2.20
C LEU A 4 -5.95 -0.94 1.03
N GLU A 5 -6.55 -2.10 1.29
CA GLU A 5 -7.28 -2.88 0.29
C GLU A 5 -8.47 -2.09 -0.26
N LYS A 6 -9.23 -1.41 0.61
CA LYS A 6 -10.33 -0.53 0.20
C LYS A 6 -9.83 0.64 -0.64
N PHE A 7 -8.70 1.23 -0.27
CA PHE A 7 -8.06 2.31 -1.01
C PHE A 7 -7.73 1.87 -2.45
N PHE A 8 -6.97 0.79 -2.62
CA PHE A 8 -6.60 0.30 -3.96
C PHE A 8 -7.82 -0.10 -4.80
N LYS A 9 -8.83 -0.71 -4.17
CA LYS A 9 -10.11 -1.01 -4.84
C LYS A 9 -10.85 0.25 -5.30
N SER A 10 -10.79 1.34 -4.53
CA SER A 10 -11.47 2.59 -4.87
C SER A 10 -10.84 3.33 -6.05
N ILE A 11 -9.52 3.23 -6.20
CA ILE A 11 -8.79 3.83 -7.32
C ILE A 11 -8.67 2.89 -8.54
N GLY A 12 -9.15 1.66 -8.43
CA GLY A 12 -9.25 0.72 -9.55
C GLY A 12 -7.91 0.20 -10.07
N VAL A 13 -6.87 0.18 -9.24
CA VAL A 13 -5.53 -0.27 -9.64
C VAL A 13 -5.22 -1.68 -9.14
N THR A 14 -4.49 -2.44 -9.95
CA THR A 14 -3.92 -3.73 -9.56
C THR A 14 -2.50 -3.49 -9.04
N VAL A 15 -2.28 -3.77 -7.76
CA VAL A 15 -0.97 -3.69 -7.11
C VAL A 15 -0.38 -5.08 -6.95
N GLN A 16 0.93 -5.22 -7.14
CA GLN A 16 1.68 -6.45 -6.91
C GLN A 16 2.43 -6.41 -5.57
N TYR A 17 3.13 -5.32 -5.28
CA TYR A 17 3.82 -5.07 -4.02
C TYR A 17 3.89 -3.58 -3.72
N GLY A 18 4.19 -3.23 -2.48
CA GLY A 18 4.34 -1.83 -2.09
C GLY A 18 4.91 -1.65 -0.69
N ILE A 19 5.15 -0.39 -0.38
CA ILE A 19 5.67 0.08 0.89
C ILE A 19 4.75 1.20 1.36
N VAL A 20 4.27 1.08 2.59
CA VAL A 20 3.56 2.16 3.28
C VAL A 20 4.54 2.86 4.21
N TYR A 21 4.57 4.18 4.15
CA TYR A 21 5.23 5.04 5.11
C TYR A 21 4.14 5.85 5.81
N ASN A 22 3.82 5.51 7.05
CA ASN A 22 2.86 6.24 7.88
C ASN A 22 3.55 6.71 9.16
N LEU A 23 4.34 7.76 9.03
CA LEU A 23 5.07 8.42 10.10
C LEU A 23 4.44 9.78 10.39
N ASP A 24 4.70 10.34 11.58
CA ASP A 24 4.10 11.62 11.99
C ASP A 24 4.39 12.77 11.02
N GLN A 25 5.56 12.76 10.38
CA GLN A 25 5.99 13.80 9.44
C GLN A 25 5.81 13.40 7.97
N LYS A 26 5.45 12.14 7.68
CA LYS A 26 5.47 11.61 6.32
C LYS A 26 4.45 10.51 6.15
N LYS A 27 3.47 10.78 5.29
CA LYS A 27 2.46 9.81 4.86
C LYS A 27 2.57 9.61 3.35
N GLU A 28 3.03 8.44 2.95
CA GLU A 28 3.06 8.06 1.54
C GLU A 28 2.89 6.54 1.37
N ILE A 29 2.36 6.14 0.22
CA ILE A 29 2.31 4.76 -0.25
C ILE A 29 3.06 4.73 -1.57
N ARG A 30 4.06 3.86 -1.69
CA ARG A 30 4.71 3.52 -2.95
C ARG A 30 4.30 2.12 -3.33
N TYR A 31 3.87 1.89 -4.55
CA TYR A 31 3.42 0.58 -4.99
C TYR A 31 3.79 0.33 -6.45
N TRP A 32 3.89 -0.94 -6.81
CA TRP A 32 4.26 -1.40 -8.13
C TRP A 32 3.17 -2.28 -8.72
N ASN A 33 2.86 -2.09 -10.00
CA ASN A 33 1.98 -2.96 -10.76
C ASN A 33 2.74 -4.19 -11.30
N GLU A 34 2.04 -5.07 -12.04
CA GLU A 34 2.63 -6.29 -12.62
C GLU A 34 3.69 -6.00 -13.70
N GLU A 35 3.66 -4.80 -14.28
CA GLU A 35 4.63 -4.32 -15.29
C GLU A 35 5.89 -3.71 -14.63
N GLY A 36 5.91 -3.63 -13.30
CA GLY A 36 7.01 -3.05 -12.53
C GLY A 36 7.00 -1.52 -12.50
N GLU A 37 5.90 -0.88 -12.89
CA GLU A 37 5.77 0.58 -12.83
C GLU A 37 5.47 1.02 -11.40
N GLU A 38 6.26 1.97 -10.91
CA GLU A 38 6.06 2.56 -9.59
C GLU A 38 5.02 3.68 -9.63
N THR A 39 4.10 3.67 -8.67
CA THR A 39 3.25 4.81 -8.35
C THR A 39 3.42 5.24 -6.90
N LYS A 40 3.48 6.55 -6.70
CA LYS A 40 3.56 7.19 -5.38
C LYS A 40 2.27 7.95 -5.08
N VAL A 41 1.74 7.76 -3.88
CA VAL A 41 0.53 8.46 -3.38
C VAL A 41 0.84 9.08 -2.03
N THR A 42 0.50 10.36 -1.86
CA THR A 42 0.62 11.07 -0.56
C THR A 42 -0.71 11.17 0.19
N GLU A 43 -1.83 10.96 -0.48
CA GLU A 43 -3.15 10.80 0.14
C GLU A 43 -3.34 9.37 0.67
N THR A 44 -2.90 9.16 1.90
CA THR A 44 -3.02 7.86 2.57
C THR A 44 -4.31 7.77 3.40
N PRO A 45 -4.98 6.61 3.47
CA PRO A 45 -6.08 6.37 4.41
C PRO A 45 -5.75 6.79 5.85
N SER A 46 -6.68 7.47 6.53
CA SER A 46 -6.51 7.94 7.92
C SER A 46 -6.29 6.82 8.93
N ASP A 47 -6.89 5.66 8.65
CA ASP A 47 -6.96 4.52 9.59
C ASP A 47 -5.83 3.51 9.35
N LEU A 48 -4.75 3.94 8.67
CA LEU A 48 -3.55 3.14 8.53
C LEU A 48 -2.77 3.08 9.84
N GLU A 49 -2.20 1.91 10.12
CA GLU A 49 -1.28 1.73 11.24
C GLU A 49 -0.02 2.58 11.03
N LYS A 50 0.50 3.16 12.11
CA LYS A 50 1.76 3.93 12.06
C LYS A 50 2.93 2.97 11.86
N GLY A 51 3.90 3.39 11.06
CA GLY A 51 5.12 2.63 10.81
C GLY A 51 5.51 2.61 9.34
N ILE A 52 6.51 1.80 9.04
CA ILE A 52 6.92 1.46 7.68
C ILE A 52 6.73 -0.04 7.52
N PHE A 53 5.95 -0.46 6.53
CA PHE A 53 5.76 -1.87 6.25
C PHE A 53 5.67 -2.13 4.76
N CYS A 54 6.27 -3.25 4.36
CA CYS A 54 6.16 -3.79 3.01
C CYS A 54 4.93 -4.67 2.92
N PHE A 55 4.28 -4.69 1.76
CA PHE A 55 3.16 -5.58 1.51
C PHE A 55 3.23 -6.16 0.10
N ARG A 56 2.55 -7.29 -0.09
CA ARG A 56 2.38 -7.97 -1.38
C ARG A 56 0.91 -8.34 -1.58
N ALA A 57 0.45 -8.26 -2.83
CA ALA A 57 -0.81 -8.85 -3.22
C ALA A 57 -0.66 -10.36 -3.43
N GLU A 58 -1.45 -11.14 -2.70
CA GLU A 58 -1.51 -12.60 -2.80
C GLU A 58 -2.99 -13.02 -2.79
N ASN A 59 -3.41 -13.73 -3.85
CA ASN A 59 -4.78 -14.24 -3.98
C ASN A 59 -5.87 -13.15 -3.80
N GLY A 60 -5.63 -11.97 -4.37
CA GLY A 60 -6.57 -10.84 -4.29
C GLY A 60 -6.64 -10.15 -2.92
N ARG A 61 -5.71 -10.46 -2.01
CA ARG A 61 -5.58 -9.81 -0.69
C ARG A 61 -4.20 -9.22 -0.52
N LEU A 62 -4.09 -8.19 0.30
CA LEU A 62 -2.79 -7.63 0.67
C LEU A 62 -2.28 -8.27 1.97
N ARG A 63 -1.05 -8.76 1.93
CA ARG A 63 -0.32 -9.27 3.10
C ARG A 63 0.89 -8.41 3.40
N ILE A 64 1.13 -8.17 4.68
CA ILE A 64 2.37 -7.56 5.14
C ILE A 64 3.50 -8.60 4.98
N LEU A 65 4.64 -8.13 4.50
CA LEU A 65 5.87 -8.92 4.46
C LEU A 65 6.61 -8.63 5.77
N ASP A 66 6.50 -9.56 6.71
CA ASP A 66 7.37 -9.63 7.89
C ASP A 66 8.56 -10.55 7.55
N GLU A 67 9.75 -10.24 8.08
CA GLU A 67 10.94 -11.09 8.01
C GLU A 67 10.74 -12.45 8.71
#